data_AF-A0A2M8KVZ6-F1
#
_entry.id   AF-A0A2M8KVZ6-F1
#
_cell.length_a   1.000
_cell.length_b   1.000
_cell.length_c   1.000
_cell.angle_alpha   90.00
_cell.angle_beta   90.00
_cell.angle_gamma   90.00
#
_symmetry.space_group_name_H-M   'P 1'
#
loop_
_entity.id
_entity.type
_entity.pdbx_description
1 polymer ?
#
loop_
_entity_poly.entity_id
_entity_poly.type
_entity_poly.pdbx_seq_one_letter_code
_entity_poly.pdbx_strand_id
1 'polypeptide(L)'
;MHDTDESQDNDYEHHNRGFRYVRAGVALLVAVGLIYFSGIYHLLLYRETPISQQKNIESILPSEAISYQIPVRTIVFTNDGLLGSHRTEEHIRQLIANTNSIWNQARVVMEHEEIQFIEASDEEIRGYLERPHFFVLRMPYAGVTVFMVRSLDGINGISFGGDTHIIALADTTTVPDFRVFAHEIGHVLGLEHVQGEKTRLMYQGASGFVLSENEVMHARTVAKYFSL
;
A
#
# COMPACT_ATOMS: atom_id res chain seq x y z
N MET A 1 -52.95 -35.32 -52.88
CA MET A 1 -53.22 -35.10 -51.45
C MET A 1 -51.90 -35.23 -50.71
N HIS A 2 -51.12 -34.15 -50.64
CA HIS A 2 -50.08 -33.96 -49.64
C HIS A 2 -49.64 -32.49 -49.71
N ASP A 3 -50.33 -31.68 -48.91
CA ASP A 3 -49.79 -30.44 -48.33
C ASP A 3 -49.16 -30.81 -46.98
N THR A 4 -48.32 -29.91 -46.46
CA THR A 4 -47.47 -29.99 -45.24
C THR A 4 -46.15 -30.72 -45.49
N ASP A 5 -44.97 -30.20 -45.15
CA ASP A 5 -44.62 -29.46 -43.93
C ASP A 5 -43.24 -28.78 -44.15
N GLU A 6 -43.19 -27.46 -44.38
CA GLU A 6 -41.93 -26.71 -44.58
C GLU A 6 -41.73 -25.60 -43.53
N SER A 7 -42.57 -25.53 -42.50
CA SER A 7 -42.53 -24.45 -41.51
C SER A 7 -41.95 -24.82 -40.14
N GLN A 8 -41.53 -26.07 -39.90
CA GLN A 8 -41.07 -26.49 -38.57
C GLN A 8 -39.55 -26.43 -38.34
N ASP A 9 -38.72 -26.34 -39.39
CA ASP A 9 -37.27 -26.53 -39.22
C ASP A 9 -36.50 -25.23 -38.88
N ASN A 10 -37.12 -24.07 -39.03
CA ASN A 10 -36.46 -22.77 -38.80
C ASN A 10 -36.54 -22.29 -37.34
N ASP A 11 -37.43 -22.86 -36.52
CA ASP A 11 -37.62 -22.46 -35.11
C ASP A 11 -36.66 -23.20 -34.14
N TYR A 12 -36.19 -24.41 -34.50
CA TYR A 12 -35.30 -25.21 -33.65
C TYR A 12 -33.85 -24.71 -33.63
N GLU A 13 -33.36 -24.10 -34.72
CA GLU A 13 -32.01 -23.52 -34.76
C GLU A 13 -31.86 -22.26 -33.89
N HIS A 14 -32.91 -21.44 -33.81
CA HIS A 14 -32.87 -20.18 -33.06
C HIS A 14 -32.89 -20.41 -31.54
N HIS A 15 -33.57 -21.45 -31.06
CA HIS A 15 -33.67 -21.79 -29.65
C HIS A 15 -32.33 -22.28 -29.05
N ASN A 16 -31.49 -22.91 -29.86
CA ASN A 16 -30.24 -23.53 -29.40
C ASN A 16 -29.05 -22.55 -29.33
N ARG A 17 -29.08 -21.47 -30.11
CA ARG A 17 -28.04 -20.42 -30.06
C ARG A 17 -28.16 -19.57 -28.80
N GLY A 18 -29.38 -19.14 -28.44
CA GLY A 18 -29.64 -18.36 -27.22
C GLY A 18 -29.20 -19.10 -25.95
N PHE A 19 -29.47 -20.41 -25.89
CA PHE A 19 -29.11 -21.24 -24.75
C PHE A 19 -27.59 -21.46 -24.59
N ARG A 20 -26.83 -21.46 -25.69
CA ARG A 20 -25.36 -21.49 -25.66
C ARG A 20 -24.77 -20.20 -25.08
N TYR A 21 -25.32 -19.03 -25.44
CA TYR A 21 -24.87 -17.76 -24.86
C TYR A 21 -25.20 -17.65 -23.38
N VAL A 22 -26.37 -18.14 -22.94
CA VAL A 22 -26.73 -18.20 -21.51
C VAL A 22 -25.78 -19.11 -20.74
N ARG A 23 -25.48 -20.31 -21.26
CA ARG A 23 -24.52 -21.24 -20.63
C ARG A 23 -23.11 -20.66 -20.58
N ALA A 24 -22.66 -19.99 -21.63
CA ALA A 24 -21.38 -19.30 -21.65
C ALA A 24 -21.31 -18.17 -20.61
N GLY A 25 -22.39 -17.37 -20.49
CA GLY A 25 -22.50 -16.33 -19.48
C GLY A 25 -22.48 -16.87 -18.05
N VAL A 26 -23.19 -17.96 -17.78
CA VAL A 26 -23.19 -18.63 -16.47
C VAL A 26 -21.82 -19.23 -16.15
N ALA A 27 -21.18 -19.89 -17.12
CA ALA A 27 -19.83 -20.44 -16.94
C ALA A 27 -18.80 -19.33 -16.66
N LEU A 28 -18.91 -18.18 -17.32
CA LEU A 28 -18.07 -17.01 -17.06
C LEU A 28 -18.30 -16.47 -15.64
N LEU A 29 -19.56 -16.33 -15.20
CA LEU A 29 -19.90 -15.89 -13.84
C LEU A 29 -19.36 -16.84 -12.78
N VAL A 30 -19.47 -18.16 -12.99
CA VAL A 30 -18.91 -19.17 -12.10
C VAL A 30 -17.37 -19.09 -12.07
N ALA A 31 -16.72 -18.93 -13.22
CA ALA A 31 -15.26 -18.77 -13.28
C ALA A 31 -14.79 -17.49 -12.56
N VAL A 32 -15.47 -16.36 -12.77
CA VAL A 32 -15.20 -15.10 -12.06
C VAL A 32 -15.43 -15.26 -10.56
N GLY A 33 -16.52 -15.92 -10.17
CA GLY A 33 -16.81 -16.25 -8.78
C GLY A 33 -15.72 -17.12 -8.16
N LEU A 34 -15.25 -18.16 -8.85
CA LEU A 34 -14.15 -19.01 -8.39
C LEU A 34 -12.84 -18.24 -8.25
N ILE A 35 -12.50 -17.35 -9.20
CA ILE A 35 -11.32 -16.47 -9.09
C ILE A 35 -11.43 -15.54 -7.88
N TYR A 36 -12.62 -15.00 -7.62
CA TYR A 36 -12.88 -14.15 -6.46
C TYR A 36 -12.77 -14.93 -5.13
N PHE A 37 -13.40 -16.10 -5.01
CA PHE A 37 -13.38 -16.91 -3.79
C PHE A 37 -12.05 -17.66 -3.55
N SER A 38 -11.27 -17.94 -4.60
CA SER A 38 -9.97 -18.65 -4.48
C SER A 38 -8.83 -17.76 -3.98
N GLY A 39 -9.03 -16.44 -3.86
CA GLY A 39 -7.95 -15.54 -3.47
C GLY A 39 -6.90 -15.29 -4.57
N ILE A 40 -7.08 -15.84 -5.78
CA ILE A 40 -6.17 -15.65 -6.92
C ILE A 40 -6.00 -14.16 -7.28
N TYR A 41 -6.98 -13.32 -6.97
CA TYR A 41 -6.86 -11.87 -7.14
C TYR A 41 -5.68 -11.27 -6.36
N HIS A 42 -5.31 -11.82 -5.19
CA HIS A 42 -4.13 -11.36 -4.45
C HIS A 42 -2.84 -11.58 -5.27
N LEU A 43 -2.72 -12.71 -5.97
CA LEU A 43 -1.55 -13.00 -6.82
C LEU A 43 -1.45 -12.08 -8.05
N LEU A 44 -2.56 -11.52 -8.53
CA LEU A 44 -2.58 -10.65 -9.70
C LEU A 44 -2.35 -9.17 -9.36
N LEU A 45 -2.79 -8.76 -8.17
CA LEU A 45 -2.80 -7.36 -7.73
C LEU A 45 -1.61 -6.97 -6.86
N TYR A 46 -1.10 -7.87 -6.01
CA TYR A 46 0.03 -7.58 -5.11
C TYR A 46 1.34 -7.83 -5.84
N ARG A 47 2.18 -6.81 -5.89
CA ARG A 47 3.47 -6.87 -6.60
C ARG A 47 4.53 -6.15 -5.80
N GLU A 48 5.77 -6.56 -6.01
CA GLU A 48 6.92 -5.74 -5.60
C GLU A 48 6.97 -4.49 -6.47
N THR A 49 7.32 -3.37 -5.85
CA THR A 49 7.54 -2.13 -6.61
C THR A 49 8.92 -2.21 -7.25
N PRO A 50 9.03 -2.09 -8.59
CA PRO A 50 10.34 -2.11 -9.24
C PRO A 50 11.22 -0.96 -8.73
N ILE A 51 12.52 -1.24 -8.53
CA ILE A 51 13.51 -0.20 -8.24
C ILE A 51 13.52 0.77 -9.42
N SER A 52 12.95 1.94 -9.19
CA SER A 52 12.88 3.01 -10.17
C SER A 52 12.71 4.32 -9.45
N GLN A 53 13.24 5.38 -10.05
CA GLN A 53 13.12 6.72 -9.47
C GLN A 53 11.76 7.32 -9.78
N GLN A 54 11.02 7.67 -8.73
CA GLN A 54 9.79 8.43 -8.83
C GLN A 54 10.12 9.87 -9.27
N LYS A 55 9.31 10.44 -10.17
CA LYS A 55 9.44 11.85 -10.55
C LYS A 55 9.12 12.73 -9.33
N ASN A 56 9.97 13.71 -9.05
CA ASN A 56 9.74 14.69 -8.01
C ASN A 56 8.41 15.42 -8.22
N ILE A 57 7.62 15.49 -7.16
CA ILE A 57 6.41 16.30 -7.11
C ILE A 57 6.80 17.71 -6.68
N GLU A 58 6.27 18.70 -7.38
CA GLU A 58 6.56 20.11 -7.09
C GLU A 58 6.07 20.49 -5.69
N SER A 59 6.87 21.33 -5.03
CA SER A 59 6.54 21.88 -3.71
C SER A 59 5.34 22.82 -3.84
N ILE A 60 4.33 22.67 -2.97
CA ILE A 60 3.24 23.65 -2.84
C ILE A 60 3.77 24.93 -2.18
N LEU A 61 4.85 24.79 -1.42
CA LEU A 61 5.48 25.90 -0.70
C LEU A 61 6.57 26.61 -1.52
N PRO A 62 6.83 27.90 -1.21
CA PRO A 62 7.92 28.66 -1.80
C PRO A 62 9.30 28.02 -1.62
N SER A 63 10.24 28.39 -2.51
CA SER A 63 11.61 27.86 -2.59
C SER A 63 12.43 27.97 -1.29
N GLU A 64 12.07 28.94 -0.46
CA GLU A 64 12.75 29.40 0.76
C GLU A 64 12.14 28.82 2.04
N ALA A 65 11.02 28.09 1.95
CA ALA A 65 10.38 27.50 3.12
C ALA A 65 11.30 26.46 3.78
N ILE A 66 11.38 26.48 5.11
CA ILE A 66 12.21 25.56 5.89
C ILE A 66 11.76 24.11 5.66
N SER A 67 12.72 23.21 5.44
CA SER A 67 12.48 21.78 5.42
C SER A 67 12.56 21.19 6.83
N TYR A 68 11.64 20.28 7.15
CA TYR A 68 11.65 19.53 8.42
C TYR A 68 12.10 18.11 8.17
N GLN A 69 13.02 17.62 9.00
CA GLN A 69 13.57 16.27 8.94
C GLN A 69 12.82 15.37 9.91
N ILE A 70 12.46 14.18 9.44
CA ILE A 70 11.89 13.11 10.24
C ILE A 70 12.88 11.95 10.22
N PRO A 71 13.53 11.64 11.36
CA PRO A 71 14.38 10.48 11.47
C PRO A 71 13.61 9.18 11.24
N VAL A 72 14.14 8.30 10.41
CA VAL A 72 13.55 6.99 10.10
C VAL A 72 14.54 5.87 10.42
N ARG A 73 14.12 4.99 11.33
CA ARG A 73 14.76 3.69 11.58
C ARG A 73 13.97 2.61 10.89
N THR A 74 14.64 1.76 10.13
CA THR A 74 14.04 0.61 9.45
C THR A 74 14.50 -0.69 10.10
N ILE A 75 13.55 -1.56 10.45
CA ILE A 75 13.81 -2.93 10.91
C ILE A 75 13.22 -3.88 9.88
N VAL A 76 14.09 -4.68 9.29
CA VAL A 76 13.75 -5.71 8.32
C VAL A 76 13.76 -7.03 9.03
N PHE A 77 12.57 -7.60 9.24
CA PHE A 77 12.48 -8.94 9.81
C PHE A 77 12.76 -9.97 8.72
N THR A 78 13.78 -10.81 8.88
CA THR A 78 14.17 -11.80 7.86
C THR A 78 13.92 -13.22 8.37
N ASN A 79 13.34 -14.06 7.53
CA ASN A 79 13.27 -15.51 7.71
C ASN A 79 12.85 -16.19 6.40
N ASP A 80 12.93 -17.52 6.36
CA ASP A 80 12.42 -18.34 5.25
C ASP A 80 10.91 -18.69 5.39
N GLY A 81 10.26 -18.17 6.45
CA GLY A 81 8.85 -18.37 6.77
C GLY A 81 7.90 -17.53 5.91
N LEU A 82 6.68 -17.29 6.38
CA LEU A 82 5.64 -16.55 5.64
C LEU A 82 5.73 -15.04 5.83
N LEU A 83 6.35 -14.56 6.92
CA LEU A 83 6.35 -13.14 7.29
C LEU A 83 7.70 -12.43 7.09
N GLY A 84 8.81 -13.16 6.92
CA GLY A 84 10.13 -12.58 6.71
C GLY A 84 10.25 -11.80 5.41
N SER A 85 10.58 -10.52 5.50
CA SER A 85 10.83 -9.65 4.36
C SER A 85 12.05 -10.09 3.54
N HIS A 86 11.97 -9.87 2.24
CA HIS A 86 13.06 -10.06 1.28
C HIS A 86 13.66 -8.73 0.80
N ARG A 87 13.22 -7.59 1.34
CA ARG A 87 13.73 -6.28 0.93
C ARG A 87 15.23 -6.17 1.22
N THR A 88 15.94 -5.58 0.27
CA THR A 88 17.35 -5.24 0.40
C THR A 88 17.50 -3.80 0.91
N GLU A 89 18.70 -3.47 1.39
CA GLU A 89 19.04 -2.08 1.73
C GLU A 89 18.82 -1.12 0.57
N GLU A 90 19.17 -1.53 -0.67
CA GLU A 90 18.94 -0.71 -1.87
C GLU A 90 17.45 -0.44 -2.09
N HIS A 91 16.59 -1.45 -1.95
CA HIS A 91 15.13 -1.27 -2.03
C HIS A 91 14.64 -0.24 -1.00
N ILE A 92 15.15 -0.30 0.23
CA ILE A 92 14.73 0.59 1.32
C ILE A 92 15.21 2.02 1.07
N ARG A 93 16.44 2.21 0.58
CA ARG A 93 16.96 3.53 0.22
C ARG A 93 16.14 4.15 -0.91
N GLN A 94 15.81 3.38 -1.93
CA GLN A 94 14.96 3.84 -3.03
C GLN A 94 13.53 4.14 -2.57
N LEU A 95 12.96 3.31 -1.69
CA LEU A 95 11.66 3.53 -1.07
C LEU A 95 11.63 4.90 -0.39
N ILE A 96 12.60 5.19 0.50
CA ILE A 96 12.67 6.46 1.22
C ILE A 96 12.86 7.63 0.25
N ALA A 97 13.72 7.50 -0.76
CA ALA A 97 13.93 8.54 -1.78
C ALA A 97 12.65 8.86 -2.56
N ASN A 98 11.92 7.84 -3.01
CA ASN A 98 10.65 8.03 -3.72
C ASN A 98 9.55 8.60 -2.82
N THR A 99 9.57 8.23 -1.54
CA THR A 99 8.64 8.77 -0.53
C THR A 99 8.94 10.26 -0.30
N ASN A 100 10.21 10.65 -0.24
CA ASN A 100 10.64 12.05 -0.17
C ASN A 100 10.19 12.87 -1.38
N SER A 101 10.15 12.28 -2.58
CA SER A 101 9.61 12.94 -3.76
C SER A 101 8.13 13.33 -3.62
N ILE A 102 7.34 12.57 -2.85
CA ILE A 102 5.94 12.90 -2.54
C ILE A 102 5.87 13.99 -1.48
N TRP A 103 6.60 13.81 -0.37
CA TRP A 103 6.59 14.72 0.78
C TRP A 103 7.30 16.06 0.55
N ASN A 104 8.03 16.18 -0.56
CA ASN A 104 8.56 17.46 -1.03
C ASN A 104 7.48 18.55 -1.19
N GLN A 105 6.22 18.17 -1.48
CA GLN A 105 5.05 19.06 -1.46
C GLN A 105 4.95 19.89 -0.17
N ALA A 106 5.30 19.27 0.96
CA ALA A 106 5.28 19.87 2.29
C ALA A 106 6.67 20.23 2.83
N ARG A 107 7.73 20.00 2.04
CA ARG A 107 9.14 20.09 2.49
C ARG A 107 9.39 19.33 3.78
N VAL A 108 8.84 18.14 3.85
CA VAL A 108 9.15 17.16 4.89
C VAL A 108 10.09 16.15 4.25
N VAL A 109 11.19 15.86 4.93
CA VAL A 109 12.23 14.96 4.47
C VAL A 109 12.39 13.85 5.48
N MET A 110 12.10 12.62 5.06
CA MET A 110 12.46 11.43 5.81
C MET A 110 13.95 11.20 5.66
N GLU A 111 14.65 11.29 6.79
CA GLU A 111 16.08 11.07 6.88
C GLU A 111 16.32 9.65 7.39
N HIS A 112 16.99 8.86 6.57
CA HIS A 112 17.32 7.50 6.93
C HIS A 112 18.47 7.49 7.94
N GLU A 113 18.20 7.04 9.17
CA GLU A 113 19.24 6.89 10.20
C GLU A 113 19.87 5.49 10.18
N GLU A 114 19.04 4.44 10.12
CA GLU A 114 19.51 3.07 10.36
C GLU A 114 18.62 2.02 9.66
N ILE A 115 19.24 1.02 9.03
CA ILE A 115 18.58 -0.23 8.60
C ILE A 115 19.16 -1.37 9.42
N GLN A 116 18.29 -2.07 10.14
CA GLN A 116 18.65 -3.29 10.86
C GLN A 116 17.96 -4.49 10.23
N PHE A 117 18.71 -5.55 9.97
CA PHE A 117 18.17 -6.84 9.57
C PHE A 117 18.14 -7.74 10.80
N ILE A 118 16.94 -8.19 11.18
CA ILE A 118 16.72 -9.00 12.38
C ILE A 118 16.14 -10.33 11.93
N GLU A 119 16.86 -11.41 12.19
CA GLU A 119 16.31 -12.76 12.03
C GLU A 119 15.28 -13.03 13.13
N ALA A 120 14.05 -13.35 12.73
CA ALA A 120 12.94 -13.61 13.65
C ALA A 120 11.97 -14.63 13.06
N SER A 121 11.46 -15.55 13.87
CA SER A 121 10.41 -16.49 13.47
C SER A 121 9.09 -15.78 13.15
N ASP A 122 8.21 -16.43 12.39
CA ASP A 122 6.87 -15.87 12.10
C ASP A 122 6.04 -15.61 13.37
N GLU A 123 6.24 -16.40 14.43
CA GLU A 123 5.59 -16.18 15.72
C GLU A 123 6.07 -14.87 16.37
N GLU A 124 7.38 -14.63 16.36
CA GLU A 124 7.97 -13.39 16.87
C GLU A 124 7.54 -12.17 16.05
N ILE A 125 7.60 -12.27 14.71
CA ILE A 125 7.16 -11.20 13.80
C ILE A 125 5.69 -10.84 14.08
N ARG A 126 4.81 -11.84 14.20
CA ARG A 126 3.41 -11.62 14.55
C ARG A 126 3.27 -10.96 15.92
N GLY A 127 4.08 -11.37 16.90
CA GLY A 127 4.12 -10.74 18.22
C GLY A 127 4.46 -9.25 18.16
N TYR A 128 5.41 -8.84 17.30
CA TYR A 128 5.74 -7.43 17.08
C TYR A 128 4.58 -6.65 16.42
N LEU A 129 3.89 -7.26 15.45
CA LEU A 129 2.76 -6.63 14.74
C LEU A 129 1.50 -6.50 15.60
N GLU A 130 1.21 -7.49 16.45
CA GLU A 130 0.04 -7.48 17.34
C GLU A 130 0.21 -6.51 18.52
N ARG A 131 1.45 -6.32 18.99
CA ARG A 131 1.74 -5.50 20.18
C ARG A 131 2.93 -4.57 19.97
N PRO A 132 2.85 -3.65 19.00
CA PRO A 132 3.95 -2.75 18.63
C PRO A 132 4.36 -1.81 19.79
N HIS A 133 3.45 -1.47 20.69
CA HIS A 133 3.73 -0.61 21.85
C HIS A 133 4.77 -1.20 22.82
N PHE A 134 4.83 -2.53 22.98
CA PHE A 134 5.88 -3.16 23.82
C PHE A 134 7.27 -3.00 23.22
N PHE A 135 7.36 -2.85 21.91
CA PHE A 135 8.62 -2.57 21.22
C PHE A 135 9.11 -1.16 21.55
N VAL A 136 8.25 -0.13 21.44
CA VAL A 136 8.58 1.27 21.77
C VAL A 136 9.10 1.39 23.20
N LEU A 137 8.45 0.71 24.15
CA LEU A 137 8.86 0.77 25.56
C LEU A 137 10.26 0.18 25.80
N ARG A 138 10.69 -0.78 24.98
CA ARG A 138 12.00 -1.43 25.08
C ARG A 138 13.09 -0.70 24.28
N MET A 139 12.70 -0.02 23.20
CA MET A 139 13.60 0.75 22.34
C MET A 139 12.98 2.10 22.03
N PRO A 140 13.00 3.05 22.98
CA PRO A 140 12.45 4.37 22.74
C PRO A 140 13.20 5.04 21.59
N TYR A 141 12.44 5.56 20.64
CA TYR A 141 12.97 6.25 19.48
C TYR A 141 12.13 7.50 19.22
N ALA A 142 12.80 8.64 19.04
CA ALA A 142 12.12 9.91 18.81
C ALA A 142 11.59 10.06 17.37
N GLY A 143 12.15 9.29 16.43
CA GLY A 143 11.74 9.25 15.03
C GLY A 143 10.64 8.23 14.74
N VAL A 144 10.53 7.88 13.46
CA VAL A 144 9.59 6.87 12.95
C VAL A 144 10.29 5.53 12.82
N THR A 145 9.71 4.50 13.42
CA THR A 145 10.19 3.11 13.24
C THR A 145 9.37 2.42 12.18
N VAL A 146 10.04 1.79 11.20
CA VAL A 146 9.38 1.07 10.11
C VAL A 146 9.73 -0.40 10.16
N PHE A 147 8.74 -1.26 10.30
CA PHE A 147 8.86 -2.71 10.20
C PHE A 147 8.62 -3.15 8.75
N MET A 148 9.63 -3.75 8.13
CA MET A 148 9.49 -4.40 6.84
C MET A 148 9.18 -5.87 7.06
N VAL A 149 8.06 -6.32 6.49
CA VAL A 149 7.58 -7.71 6.57
C VAL A 149 7.08 -8.15 5.19
N ARG A 150 7.04 -9.45 4.94
CA ARG A 150 6.59 -9.97 3.65
C ARG A 150 5.12 -9.68 3.37
N SER A 151 4.28 -9.86 4.38
CA SER A 151 2.83 -9.79 4.26
C SER A 151 2.21 -9.21 5.53
N LEU A 152 1.10 -8.48 5.35
CA LEU A 152 0.20 -8.02 6.40
C LEU A 152 -1.22 -8.51 6.13
N ASP A 153 -1.35 -9.78 5.70
CA ASP A 153 -2.64 -10.44 5.44
C ASP A 153 -3.58 -9.67 4.50
N GLY A 154 -3.01 -9.08 3.44
CA GLY A 154 -3.74 -8.28 2.45
C GLY A 154 -3.75 -6.78 2.73
N ILE A 155 -3.17 -6.31 3.82
CA ILE A 155 -2.93 -4.89 4.04
C ILE A 155 -1.60 -4.49 3.38
N ASN A 156 -1.53 -3.32 2.74
CA ASN A 156 -0.29 -2.86 2.11
C ASN A 156 0.69 -2.29 3.15
N GLY A 157 0.16 -1.55 4.12
CA GLY A 157 0.89 -0.92 5.22
C GLY A 157 -0.08 -0.50 6.32
N ILE A 158 0.46 -0.30 7.52
CA ILE A 158 -0.30 0.14 8.69
C ILE A 158 0.56 1.04 9.56
N SER A 159 0.04 2.23 9.87
CA SER A 159 0.52 3.04 10.98
C SER A 159 -0.16 2.60 12.27
N PHE A 160 0.65 2.20 13.25
CA PHE A 160 0.15 1.87 14.58
C PHE A 160 -0.05 3.20 15.31
N GLY A 161 -1.29 3.66 15.38
CA GLY A 161 -1.66 4.97 15.92
C GLY A 161 -1.25 5.19 17.38
N GLY A 162 -1.52 6.40 17.88
CA GLY A 162 -1.02 6.90 19.16
C GLY A 162 0.42 7.42 19.05
N ASP A 163 1.06 7.65 20.19
CA ASP A 163 2.39 8.28 20.27
C ASP A 163 3.55 7.31 19.95
N THR A 164 3.29 6.21 19.23
CA THR A 164 4.30 5.16 18.99
C THR A 164 5.16 5.40 17.75
N HIS A 165 4.66 6.16 16.77
CA HIS A 165 5.34 6.43 15.49
C HIS A 165 5.88 5.16 14.79
N ILE A 166 5.16 4.04 14.90
CA ILE A 166 5.51 2.78 14.24
C ILE A 166 4.67 2.61 12.98
N ILE A 167 5.32 2.19 11.90
CA ILE A 167 4.68 1.76 10.66
C ILE A 167 5.11 0.32 10.38
N ALA A 168 4.22 -0.54 9.89
CA ALA A 168 4.60 -1.78 9.21
C ALA A 168 4.26 -1.69 7.72
N LEU A 169 5.13 -2.23 6.88
CA LEU A 169 5.01 -2.17 5.42
C LEU A 169 5.24 -3.56 4.82
N ALA A 170 4.29 -4.02 4.01
CA ALA A 170 4.40 -5.29 3.30
C ALA A 170 5.35 -5.17 2.10
N ASP A 171 6.06 -6.25 1.75
CA ASP A 171 6.94 -6.31 0.57
C ASP A 171 6.19 -6.18 -0.74
N THR A 172 5.02 -6.81 -0.81
CA THR A 172 4.14 -6.76 -1.97
C THR A 172 2.91 -5.94 -1.65
N THR A 173 2.54 -5.06 -2.57
CA THR A 173 1.47 -4.08 -2.37
C THR A 173 0.64 -3.92 -3.63
N THR A 174 -0.60 -3.43 -3.50
CA THR A 174 -1.51 -3.21 -4.65
C THR A 174 -1.30 -1.88 -5.37
N VAL A 175 -0.52 -1.00 -4.77
CA VAL A 175 -0.09 0.31 -5.28
C VAL A 175 1.38 0.49 -4.91
N PRO A 176 2.16 1.37 -5.56
CA PRO A 176 3.59 1.49 -5.28
C PRO A 176 3.89 1.66 -3.79
N ASP A 177 4.85 0.90 -3.28
CA ASP A 177 5.14 0.81 -1.84
C ASP A 177 5.61 2.12 -1.23
N PHE A 178 6.34 2.95 -1.98
CA PHE A 178 6.71 4.30 -1.56
C PHE A 178 5.50 5.22 -1.36
N ARG A 179 4.40 4.98 -2.06
CA ARG A 179 3.14 5.69 -1.83
C ARG A 179 2.44 5.19 -0.59
N VAL A 180 2.46 3.87 -0.37
CA VAL A 180 1.93 3.28 0.86
C VAL A 180 2.68 3.86 2.04
N PHE A 181 4.01 3.84 1.99
CA PHE A 181 4.84 4.44 3.03
C PHE A 181 4.57 5.94 3.20
N ALA A 182 4.43 6.71 2.12
CA ALA A 182 4.07 8.13 2.21
C ALA A 182 2.72 8.36 2.90
N HIS A 183 1.75 7.49 2.66
CA HIS A 183 0.43 7.53 3.28
C HIS A 183 0.48 7.20 4.77
N GLU A 184 1.23 6.17 5.16
CA GLU A 184 1.41 5.82 6.58
C GLU A 184 2.18 6.91 7.34
N ILE A 185 3.14 7.59 6.70
CA ILE A 185 3.77 8.80 7.26
C ILE A 185 2.73 9.90 7.45
N GLY A 186 1.73 10.01 6.56
CA GLY A 186 0.62 10.94 6.72
C GLY A 186 -0.14 10.70 8.02
N HIS A 187 -0.44 9.44 8.35
CA HIS A 187 -1.05 9.07 9.63
C HIS A 187 -0.16 9.39 10.83
N VAL A 188 1.15 9.13 10.76
CA VAL A 188 2.11 9.53 11.80
C VAL A 188 2.10 11.05 12.01
N LEU A 189 1.91 11.82 10.94
CA LEU A 189 1.82 13.28 10.98
C LEU A 189 0.42 13.80 11.30
N GLY A 190 -0.50 12.94 11.76
CA GLY A 190 -1.84 13.31 12.21
C GLY A 190 -2.88 13.50 11.11
N LEU A 191 -2.58 13.09 9.86
CA LEU A 191 -3.53 13.18 8.76
C LEU A 191 -4.51 12.00 8.77
N GLU A 192 -5.80 12.30 8.63
CA GLU A 192 -6.86 11.31 8.48
C GLU A 192 -7.13 10.99 7.01
N HIS A 193 -7.85 9.90 6.77
CA HIS A 193 -8.34 9.59 5.43
C HIS A 193 -9.27 10.68 4.89
N VAL A 194 -9.12 11.01 3.62
CA VAL A 194 -10.02 11.92 2.92
C VAL A 194 -11.03 11.17 2.04
N GLN A 195 -12.21 11.77 1.89
CA GLN A 195 -13.21 11.34 0.92
C GLN A 195 -13.10 12.17 -0.37
N GLY A 196 -13.66 11.66 -1.47
CA GLY A 196 -13.72 12.39 -2.74
C GLY A 196 -12.66 11.97 -3.74
N GLU A 197 -11.67 12.84 -3.98
CA GLU A 197 -10.74 12.70 -5.10
C GLU A 197 -9.68 11.60 -4.86
N LYS A 198 -9.65 10.59 -5.74
CA LYS A 198 -8.69 9.47 -5.71
C LYS A 198 -7.24 9.88 -6.00
N THR A 199 -7.02 11.11 -6.44
CA THR A 199 -5.69 11.70 -6.68
C THR A 199 -4.98 12.10 -5.38
N ARG A 200 -5.70 12.14 -4.26
CA ARG A 200 -5.19 12.54 -2.95
C ARG A 200 -4.32 11.48 -2.29
N LEU A 201 -3.25 11.91 -1.62
CA LEU A 201 -2.36 11.00 -0.89
C LEU A 201 -3.13 10.27 0.22
N MET A 202 -3.98 10.97 0.96
CA MET A 202 -4.74 10.40 2.08
C MET A 202 -6.04 9.69 1.66
N TYR A 203 -6.30 9.49 0.36
CA TYR A 203 -7.43 8.67 -0.08
C TYR A 203 -7.09 7.18 0.10
N GLN A 204 -7.95 6.43 0.77
CA GLN A 204 -7.71 5.01 1.05
C GLN A 204 -7.80 4.15 -0.22
N GLY A 205 -6.82 3.28 -0.45
CA GLY A 205 -6.84 2.32 -1.55
C GLY A 205 -6.67 2.88 -2.96
N ALA A 206 -6.24 4.15 -3.09
CA ALA A 206 -5.92 4.77 -4.38
C ALA A 206 -4.40 4.98 -4.54
N SER A 207 -3.96 5.30 -5.77
CA SER A 207 -2.56 5.57 -6.11
C SER A 207 -2.21 7.05 -6.19
N GLY A 208 -3.08 7.93 -5.66
CA GLY A 208 -2.86 9.38 -5.61
C GLY A 208 -1.70 9.79 -4.71
N PHE A 209 -1.15 10.99 -4.98
CA PHE A 209 -0.01 11.57 -4.27
C PHE A 209 -0.25 13.01 -3.80
N VAL A 210 -1.38 13.63 -4.14
CA VAL A 210 -1.61 15.06 -3.94
C VAL A 210 -1.96 15.36 -2.48
N LEU A 211 -1.29 16.35 -1.90
CA LEU A 211 -1.67 16.96 -0.63
C LEU A 211 -2.41 18.29 -0.87
N SER A 212 -3.39 18.58 -0.03
CA SER A 212 -3.94 19.94 0.11
C SER A 212 -3.03 20.82 0.94
N GLU A 213 -3.22 22.13 0.80
CA GLU A 213 -2.58 23.13 1.66
C GLU A 213 -2.81 22.86 3.15
N ASN A 214 -4.03 22.48 3.55
CA ASN A 214 -4.33 22.17 4.96
C ASN A 214 -3.55 20.96 5.47
N GLU A 215 -3.47 19.88 4.68
CA GLU A 215 -2.66 18.70 5.04
C GLU A 215 -1.17 19.05 5.09
N VAL A 216 -0.67 19.85 4.14
CA VAL A 216 0.72 20.35 4.14
C VAL A 216 1.02 21.12 5.42
N MET A 217 0.17 22.06 5.80
CA MET A 217 0.41 22.91 6.98
C MET A 217 0.31 22.12 8.28
N HIS A 218 -0.65 21.20 8.38
CA HIS A 218 -0.77 20.32 9.54
C HIS A 218 0.45 19.41 9.66
N ALA A 219 0.80 18.69 8.59
CA ALA A 219 1.94 17.78 8.57
C ALA A 219 3.25 18.48 8.93
N ARG A 220 3.46 19.71 8.46
CA ARG A 220 4.63 20.52 8.82
C ARG A 220 4.68 20.90 10.29
N THR A 221 3.52 21.21 10.88
CA THR A 221 3.42 21.57 12.29
C THR A 221 3.86 20.39 13.16
N VAL A 222 3.43 19.19 12.81
CA VAL A 222 3.83 17.95 13.50
C VAL A 222 5.28 17.59 13.20
N ALA A 223 5.71 17.65 11.93
CA ALA A 223 7.08 17.31 11.50
C ALA A 223 8.14 18.15 12.21
N LYS A 224 7.84 19.41 12.54
CA LYS A 224 8.73 20.28 13.32
C LYS A 224 9.17 19.64 14.64
N TYR A 225 8.33 18.85 15.30
CA TYR A 225 8.66 18.21 16.59
C TYR A 225 9.64 17.04 16.46
N PHE A 226 9.79 16.47 15.26
CA PHE A 226 10.81 15.46 14.97
C PHE A 226 12.19 16.06 14.68
N SER A 227 12.24 17.35 14.33
CA SER A 227 13.49 18.05 13.96
C SER A 227 14.11 18.85 15.12
N LEU A 228 13.62 18.68 16.36
CA LEU A 228 14.11 19.34 17.57
C LEU A 228 15.07 18.41 18.34
#